data_AF-A0A267TBE6-F1
#
_entry.id   AF-A0A267TBE6-F1
#
_cell.length_a   1.000
_cell.length_b   1.000
_cell.length_c   1.000
_cell.angle_alpha   90.00
_cell.angle_beta   90.00
_cell.angle_gamma   90.00
#
_symmetry.space_group_name_H-M   'P 1'
#
loop_
_entity.id
_entity.type
_entity.pdbx_description
1 polymer ?
#
loop_
_entity_poly.entity_id
_entity_poly.type
_entity_poly.pdbx_seq_one_letter_code
_entity_poly.pdbx_strand_id
1 'polypeptide(L)'
;MKNLFDLLFRPITMPRWWQDVFISIPRIICGYWLTSDFGASKFGLPWTPSEINLGLFEVVFWFPSDVAAYGGIFKTFSVFLAYMGAFSEGIGGMAFILGFQTRLFSFLMACTMLVAAICQQWDNGLWSMMPALGILWVSMFHLILGSGRFGIDHLIYQKQNFKIGMSSFLPIVLVLLMAGVQDTKSHTVTVQVTLPHKTSVKTMGVRGNSDPLNWNNDLVMKEVIKDSVYTAQFKINTGFNFTKIKFALNGEIELRDQENRYILLDDKTLNTSYKAMYDVAQENKKK
;
A
#
# COMPACT_ATOMS: atom_id res chain seq x y z
N MET A 1 -1.52 41.27 6.95
CA MET A 1 -1.94 39.86 7.00
C MET A 1 -1.38 39.17 5.77
N LYS A 2 -0.60 38.08 5.91
CA LYS A 2 -0.19 37.29 4.74
C LYS A 2 -1.44 36.60 4.18
N ASN A 3 -1.70 36.73 2.89
CA ASN A 3 -2.85 36.07 2.29
C ASN A 3 -2.60 34.55 2.26
N LEU A 4 -3.67 33.75 2.33
CA LEU A 4 -3.59 32.27 2.28
C LEU A 4 -2.77 31.78 1.08
N PHE A 5 -2.83 32.51 -0.04
CA PHE A 5 -2.02 32.27 -1.23
C PHE A 5 -0.51 32.33 -0.95
N ASP A 6 -0.03 33.36 -0.24
CA ASP A 6 1.39 33.48 0.11
C ASP A 6 1.82 32.34 1.03
N LEU A 7 0.95 31.94 1.97
CA LEU A 7 1.22 30.83 2.86
C LEU A 7 1.43 29.54 2.08
N LEU A 8 0.57 29.24 1.10
CA LEU A 8 0.59 27.98 0.36
C LEU A 8 1.64 27.95 -0.75
N PHE A 9 1.77 29.03 -1.53
CA PHE A 9 2.49 29.02 -2.80
C PHE A 9 3.81 29.78 -2.80
N ARG A 10 4.16 30.58 -1.78
CA ARG A 10 5.44 31.30 -1.76
C ARG A 10 6.55 30.43 -1.17
N PRO A 11 7.40 29.74 -1.95
CA PRO A 11 8.53 29.02 -1.38
C PRO A 11 9.58 30.00 -0.83
N ILE A 12 10.37 29.52 0.12
CA ILE A 12 11.59 30.18 0.57
C ILE A 12 12.71 29.74 -0.39
N THR A 13 13.27 30.67 -1.14
CA THR A 13 14.37 30.39 -2.06
C THR A 13 15.71 30.56 -1.37
N MET A 14 16.64 29.64 -1.62
CA MET A 14 17.96 29.71 -1.01
C MET A 14 18.85 30.77 -1.70
N PRO A 15 19.93 31.26 -1.07
CA PRO A 15 20.82 32.24 -1.70
C PRO A 15 21.38 31.78 -3.07
N ARG A 16 21.70 30.49 -3.22
CA ARG A 16 22.26 29.92 -4.45
C ARG A 16 21.34 28.84 -5.03
N TRP A 17 21.21 28.79 -6.35
CA TRP A 17 20.31 27.87 -7.05
C TRP A 17 20.60 26.39 -6.72
N TRP A 18 21.87 26.01 -6.58
CA TRP A 18 22.26 24.63 -6.29
C TRP A 18 21.78 24.15 -4.92
N GLN A 19 21.54 25.06 -3.96
CA GLN A 19 21.00 24.71 -2.65
C GLN A 19 19.54 24.26 -2.77
N ASP A 20 18.75 24.93 -3.63
CA ASP A 20 17.38 24.49 -3.93
C ASP A 20 17.37 23.16 -4.68
N VAL A 21 18.35 22.90 -5.56
CA VAL A 21 18.51 21.57 -6.19
C VAL A 21 18.81 20.52 -5.14
N PHE A 22 19.76 20.79 -4.25
CA PHE A 22 20.14 19.82 -3.22
C PHE A 22 18.96 19.48 -2.28
N ILE A 23 18.14 20.47 -1.93
CA ILE A 23 16.94 20.27 -1.10
C ILE A 23 15.82 19.55 -1.89
N SER A 24 15.73 19.74 -3.21
CA SER A 24 14.71 19.06 -4.01
C SER A 24 14.99 17.57 -4.22
N ILE A 25 16.24 17.11 -4.16
CA ILE A 25 16.60 15.69 -4.29
C ILE A 25 15.85 14.80 -3.28
N PRO A 26 15.95 15.00 -1.95
CA PRO A 26 15.22 14.16 -0.99
C PRO A 26 13.71 14.29 -1.15
N ARG A 27 13.20 15.47 -1.54
CA ARG A 27 11.77 15.66 -1.85
C ARG A 27 11.30 14.73 -2.97
N ILE A 28 12.05 14.71 -4.07
CA ILE A 28 11.74 13.90 -5.26
C ILE A 28 11.87 12.42 -4.95
N ILE A 29 12.93 12.00 -4.25
CA ILE A 29 13.14 10.59 -3.90
C ILE A 29 12.04 10.10 -2.95
N CYS A 30 11.76 10.83 -1.86
CA CYS A 30 10.71 10.45 -0.92
C CYS A 30 9.33 10.47 -1.59
N GLY A 31 9.04 11.48 -2.42
CA GLY A 31 7.78 11.55 -3.17
C GLY A 31 7.63 10.41 -4.17
N TYR A 32 8.71 10.01 -4.83
CA TYR A 32 8.74 8.86 -5.73
C TYR A 32 8.45 7.57 -4.97
N TRP A 33 9.20 7.27 -3.91
CA TRP A 33 8.97 6.06 -3.10
C TRP A 33 7.56 6.00 -2.52
N LEU A 34 7.05 7.13 -2.01
CA LEU A 34 5.66 7.20 -1.54
C LEU A 34 4.67 6.85 -2.63
N THR A 35 4.81 7.42 -3.83
CA THR A 35 3.79 7.25 -4.86
C THR A 35 3.90 5.92 -5.60
N SER A 36 5.12 5.41 -5.81
CA SER A 36 5.39 4.21 -6.60
C SER A 36 5.26 2.90 -5.80
N ASP A 37 5.52 2.94 -4.50
CA ASP A 37 5.58 1.74 -3.66
C ASP A 37 4.45 1.76 -2.62
N PHE A 38 4.54 2.65 -1.63
CA PHE A 38 3.57 2.72 -0.54
C PHE A 38 2.14 3.04 -1.03
N GLY A 39 2.01 4.09 -1.84
CA GLY A 39 0.76 4.56 -2.43
C GLY A 39 0.20 3.57 -3.45
N ALA A 40 1.02 3.08 -4.39
CA ALA A 40 0.57 2.12 -5.40
C ALA A 40 0.03 0.81 -4.80
N SER A 41 0.52 0.40 -3.63
CA SER A 41 0.03 -0.80 -2.95
C SER A 41 -1.33 -0.65 -2.25
N LYS A 42 -1.79 0.59 -2.00
CA LYS A 42 -3.01 0.88 -1.21
C LYS A 42 -4.01 1.80 -1.90
N PHE A 43 -3.60 2.50 -2.96
CA PHE A 43 -4.35 3.52 -3.66
C PHE A 43 -4.32 3.25 -5.16
N GLY A 44 -5.48 3.37 -5.82
CA GLY A 44 -5.59 3.16 -7.26
C GLY A 44 -4.93 4.27 -8.07
N LEU A 45 -3.82 3.95 -8.71
CA LEU A 45 -3.01 4.83 -9.55
C LEU A 45 -2.80 4.18 -10.92
N PRO A 46 -2.46 4.95 -11.98
CA PRO A 46 -2.20 4.38 -13.31
C PRO A 46 -1.07 3.33 -13.36
N TRP A 47 -0.20 3.31 -12.35
CA TRP A 47 0.91 2.36 -12.18
C TRP A 47 0.68 1.36 -11.05
N THR A 48 -0.52 1.33 -10.45
CA THR A 48 -0.88 0.29 -9.49
C THR A 48 -0.88 -1.07 -10.18
N PRO A 49 -0.26 -2.11 -9.59
CA PRO A 49 -0.28 -3.46 -10.15
C PRO A 49 -1.71 -3.96 -10.39
N SER A 50 -1.95 -4.52 -11.58
CA SER A 50 -3.30 -4.92 -12.03
C SER A 50 -3.90 -6.04 -11.18
N GLU A 51 -3.06 -6.87 -10.58
CA GLU A 51 -3.46 -7.95 -9.68
C GLU A 51 -4.09 -7.46 -8.36
N ILE A 52 -3.77 -6.23 -7.93
CA ILE A 52 -4.39 -5.61 -6.75
C ILE A 52 -5.84 -5.23 -7.05
N ASN A 53 -6.21 -5.09 -8.33
CA ASN A 53 -7.59 -4.85 -8.77
C ASN A 53 -8.21 -3.58 -8.18
N LEU A 54 -7.42 -2.50 -8.10
CA LEU A 54 -7.90 -1.19 -7.64
C LEU A 54 -8.40 -0.35 -8.81
N GLY A 55 -9.61 0.19 -8.68
CA GLY A 55 -10.11 1.27 -9.53
C GLY A 55 -9.35 2.57 -9.26
N LEU A 56 -9.36 3.49 -10.23
CA LEU A 56 -8.65 4.76 -10.11
C LEU A 56 -9.16 5.55 -8.89
N PHE A 57 -8.23 5.95 -8.00
CA PHE A 57 -8.49 6.65 -6.75
C PHE A 57 -9.29 5.87 -5.69
N GLU A 58 -9.40 4.56 -5.83
CA GLU A 58 -9.93 3.70 -4.78
C GLU A 58 -8.86 3.38 -3.72
N VAL A 59 -9.30 3.16 -2.49
CA VAL A 59 -8.49 2.59 -1.41
C VAL A 59 -8.69 1.09 -1.31
N VAL A 60 -7.60 0.38 -1.04
CA VAL A 60 -7.62 -1.07 -0.83
C VAL A 60 -8.52 -1.50 0.34
N PHE A 61 -9.27 -2.59 0.12
CA PHE A 61 -10.38 -3.00 0.98
C PHE A 61 -10.01 -3.22 2.46
N TRP A 62 -8.79 -3.68 2.74
CA TRP A 62 -8.33 -4.01 4.10
C TRP A 62 -7.88 -2.77 4.88
N PHE A 63 -7.52 -1.68 4.20
CA PHE A 63 -6.87 -0.55 4.86
C PHE A 63 -7.77 0.20 5.85
N PRO A 64 -9.08 0.40 5.58
CA PRO A 64 -10.01 0.92 6.60
C PRO A 64 -10.11 0.04 7.84
N SER A 65 -10.02 -1.29 7.70
CA SER A 65 -10.05 -2.21 8.85
C SER A 65 -8.81 -2.07 9.71
N ASP A 66 -7.63 -1.96 9.10
CA ASP A 66 -6.37 -1.71 9.80
C ASP A 66 -6.39 -0.37 10.55
N VAL A 67 -6.85 0.69 9.89
CA VAL A 67 -7.01 1.99 10.55
C VAL A 67 -8.00 1.91 11.71
N ALA A 68 -9.11 1.19 11.56
CA ALA A 68 -10.08 1.03 12.64
C ALA A 68 -9.50 0.31 13.87
N ALA A 69 -8.51 -0.57 13.67
CA ALA A 69 -7.85 -1.31 14.75
C ALA A 69 -7.06 -0.39 15.69
N TYR A 70 -6.63 0.79 15.24
CA TYR A 70 -5.96 1.78 16.10
C TYR A 70 -6.87 2.38 17.18
N GLY A 71 -8.19 2.22 17.07
CA GLY A 71 -9.15 2.67 18.08
C GLY A 71 -9.41 4.19 18.07
N GLY A 72 -10.18 4.67 19.06
CA GLY A 72 -10.49 6.09 19.23
C GLY A 72 -11.06 6.76 17.96
N ILE A 73 -10.49 7.90 17.57
CA ILE A 73 -10.89 8.63 16.36
C ILE A 73 -10.68 7.83 15.07
N PHE A 74 -9.68 6.95 15.05
CA PHE A 74 -9.38 6.11 13.88
C PHE A 74 -10.46 5.08 13.62
N LYS A 75 -11.09 4.54 14.67
CA LYS A 75 -12.24 3.64 14.52
C LYS A 75 -13.48 4.34 13.99
N THR A 76 -13.76 5.56 14.47
CA THR A 76 -14.96 6.32 14.07
C THR A 76 -14.88 6.81 12.62
N PHE A 77 -13.69 7.21 12.17
CA PHE A 77 -13.48 7.79 10.83
C PHE A 77 -12.53 6.94 9.97
N SER A 78 -12.56 5.62 10.14
CA SER A 78 -11.58 4.71 9.54
C SER A 78 -11.51 4.79 8.02
N VAL A 79 -12.67 4.82 7.35
CA VAL A 79 -12.76 4.95 5.89
C VAL A 79 -12.13 6.25 5.41
N PHE A 80 -12.48 7.37 6.04
CA PHE A 80 -11.95 8.68 5.69
C PHE A 80 -10.43 8.77 5.94
N LEU A 81 -9.96 8.30 7.09
CA LEU A 81 -8.54 8.37 7.46
C LEU A 81 -7.68 7.40 6.64
N ALA A 82 -8.19 6.21 6.31
CA ALA A 82 -7.54 5.29 5.37
C ALA A 82 -7.45 5.93 3.98
N TYR A 83 -8.54 6.55 3.51
CA TYR A 83 -8.52 7.28 2.25
C TYR A 83 -7.49 8.42 2.26
N MET A 84 -7.49 9.28 3.27
CA MET A 84 -6.54 10.38 3.38
C MET A 84 -5.09 9.91 3.51
N GLY A 85 -4.85 8.81 4.21
CA GLY A 85 -3.54 8.17 4.30
C GLY A 85 -3.04 7.71 2.92
N ALA A 86 -3.85 6.92 2.23
CA ALA A 86 -3.51 6.39 0.91
C ALA A 86 -3.41 7.49 -0.16
N PHE A 87 -4.30 8.48 -0.13
CA PHE A 87 -4.26 9.67 -0.99
C PHE A 87 -2.98 10.49 -0.75
N SER A 88 -2.58 10.67 0.51
CA SER A 88 -1.33 11.36 0.85
C SER A 88 -0.09 10.59 0.39
N GLU A 89 -0.10 9.25 0.43
CA GLU A 89 1.01 8.43 -0.09
C GLU A 89 1.03 8.45 -1.62
N GLY A 90 -0.11 8.23 -2.27
CA GLY A 90 -0.25 8.21 -3.73
C GLY A 90 -0.14 9.61 -4.37
N ILE A 91 -1.21 10.41 -4.28
CA ILE A 91 -1.28 11.73 -4.92
C ILE A 91 -0.35 12.73 -4.23
N GLY A 92 -0.24 12.65 -2.89
CA GLY A 92 0.68 13.52 -2.16
C GLY A 92 2.13 13.29 -2.56
N GLY A 93 2.57 12.05 -2.75
CA GLY A 93 3.90 11.75 -3.29
C GLY A 93 4.15 12.39 -4.66
N MET A 94 3.19 12.30 -5.58
CA MET A 94 3.29 12.93 -6.91
C MET A 94 3.34 14.47 -6.82
N ALA A 95 2.46 15.07 -6.01
CA ALA A 95 2.47 16.51 -5.79
C ALA A 95 3.78 16.98 -5.15
N PHE A 96 4.36 16.16 -4.26
CA PHE A 96 5.64 16.41 -3.62
C PHE A 96 6.81 16.36 -4.61
N ILE A 97 6.84 15.41 -5.54
CA ILE A 97 7.84 15.36 -6.63
C ILE A 97 7.80 16.67 -7.44
N LEU A 98 6.61 17.03 -7.90
CA LEU A 98 6.39 18.21 -8.75
C LEU A 98 6.59 19.54 -8.00
N GLY A 99 6.57 19.51 -6.67
CA GLY A 99 6.57 20.71 -5.83
C GLY A 99 5.31 21.55 -6.04
N PHE A 100 4.15 20.89 -6.11
CA PHE A 100 2.82 21.50 -6.21
C PHE A 100 2.11 21.41 -4.86
N GLN A 101 1.59 22.53 -4.37
CA GLN A 101 1.03 22.71 -3.02
C GLN A 101 1.89 22.04 -1.95
N THR A 102 3.21 22.25 -2.03
CA THR A 102 4.21 21.49 -1.29
C THR A 102 3.96 21.54 0.20
N ARG A 103 3.54 22.69 0.75
CA ARG A 103 3.24 22.81 2.18
C ARG A 103 2.00 22.02 2.60
N LEU A 104 0.94 22.02 1.78
CA LEU A 104 -0.27 21.26 2.07
C LEU A 104 0.03 19.76 2.08
N PHE A 105 0.67 19.25 1.04
CA PHE A 105 1.01 17.83 0.96
C PHE A 105 2.10 17.43 1.94
N SER A 106 3.03 18.32 2.29
CA SER A 106 3.99 18.09 3.38
C SER A 106 3.28 17.91 4.72
N PHE A 107 2.26 18.71 5.00
CA PHE A 107 1.46 18.59 6.22
C PHE A 107 0.72 17.24 6.25
N LEU A 108 0.02 16.89 5.16
CA LEU A 108 -0.68 15.60 5.06
C LEU A 108 0.28 14.42 5.22
N MET A 109 1.42 14.44 4.52
CA MET A 109 2.45 13.41 4.63
C MET A 109 3.04 13.32 6.04
N ALA A 110 3.30 14.45 6.70
CA ALA A 110 3.79 14.45 8.06
C ALA A 110 2.78 13.78 9.01
N CYS A 111 1.48 14.07 8.88
CA CYS A 111 0.45 13.38 9.65
C CYS A 111 0.43 11.87 9.36
N THR A 112 0.42 11.46 8.09
CA THR A 112 0.37 10.03 7.71
C THR A 112 1.61 9.28 8.19
N MET A 113 2.80 9.84 8.03
CA MET A 113 4.04 9.20 8.46
C MET A 113 4.17 9.12 9.99
N LEU A 114 3.64 10.10 10.71
CA LEU A 114 3.58 10.05 12.18
C LEU A 114 2.67 8.90 12.65
N VAL A 115 1.49 8.75 12.05
CA VAL A 115 0.59 7.64 12.33
C VAL A 115 1.22 6.30 11.94
N ALA A 116 1.88 6.21 10.79
CA ALA A 116 2.57 4.99 10.37
C ALA A 116 3.69 4.60 11.37
N ALA A 117 4.50 5.56 11.82
CA ALA A 117 5.57 5.30 12.77
C ALA A 117 5.05 4.84 14.15
N ILE A 118 4.00 5.47 14.68
CA ILE A 118 3.51 5.23 16.04
C ILE A 118 2.45 4.12 16.12
N CYS A 119 1.54 4.05 15.16
CA CYS A 119 0.40 3.12 15.20
C CYS A 119 0.65 1.82 14.44
N GLN A 120 1.48 1.85 13.37
CA GLN A 120 1.70 0.67 12.52
C GLN A 120 3.03 -0.05 12.82
N GLN A 121 4.11 0.70 13.07
CA GLN A 121 5.46 0.14 13.16
C GLN A 121 6.06 0.11 14.57
N TRP A 122 5.33 0.59 15.58
CA TRP A 122 5.84 0.68 16.96
C TRP A 122 6.38 -0.63 17.51
N ASP A 123 5.58 -1.69 17.37
CA ASP A 123 5.92 -3.00 17.89
C ASP A 123 6.95 -3.75 17.03
N ASN A 124 7.22 -3.26 15.81
CA ASN A 124 8.18 -3.86 14.87
C ASN A 124 9.60 -3.29 15.01
N GLY A 125 9.82 -2.40 15.98
CA GLY A 125 11.13 -1.82 16.30
C GLY A 125 11.56 -0.64 15.42
N LEU A 126 12.64 0.03 15.83
CA LEU A 126 13.08 1.31 15.25
C LEU A 126 13.46 1.23 13.76
N TRP A 127 14.06 0.12 13.32
CA TRP A 127 14.45 -0.05 11.92
C TRP A 127 13.25 -0.06 10.98
N SER A 128 12.14 -0.67 11.40
CA SER A 128 10.90 -0.73 10.65
C SER A 128 10.22 0.64 10.53
N MET A 129 10.48 1.55 11.48
CA MET A 129 9.99 2.95 11.43
C MET A 129 10.83 3.86 10.53
N MET A 130 12.05 3.48 10.17
CA MET A 130 13.00 4.37 9.50
C MET A 130 12.45 5.00 8.21
N PRO A 131 11.75 4.26 7.32
CA PRO A 131 11.15 4.88 6.14
C PRO A 131 10.14 5.98 6.51
N ALA A 132 9.25 5.71 7.46
CA ALA A 132 8.24 6.67 7.91
C ALA A 132 8.87 7.90 8.55
N LEU A 133 9.83 7.72 9.46
CA LEU A 133 10.53 8.83 10.12
C LEU A 133 11.38 9.66 9.13
N GLY A 134 12.02 9.01 8.16
CA GLY A 134 12.79 9.67 7.13
C GLY A 134 11.92 10.58 6.25
N ILE A 135 10.78 10.06 5.80
CA ILE A 135 9.81 10.83 5.01
C ILE A 135 9.20 11.95 5.87
N LEU A 136 8.83 11.68 7.13
CA LEU A 136 8.32 12.67 8.08
C LEU A 136 9.28 13.86 8.19
N TRP A 137 10.58 13.59 8.35
CA TRP A 137 11.61 14.63 8.46
C TRP A 137 11.71 15.49 7.20
N VAL A 138 11.72 14.86 6.02
CA VAL A 138 11.74 15.59 4.73
C VAL A 138 10.47 16.42 4.54
N SER A 139 9.31 15.89 4.92
CA SER A 139 8.03 16.60 4.91
C SER A 139 8.05 17.81 5.84
N MET A 140 8.58 17.68 7.06
CA MET A 140 8.66 18.81 8.01
C MET A 140 9.50 19.97 7.46
N PHE A 141 10.63 19.70 6.79
CA PHE A 141 11.40 20.77 6.14
C PHE A 141 10.61 21.46 5.03
N HIS A 142 9.95 20.68 4.18
CA HIS A 142 9.20 21.22 3.05
C HIS A 142 7.87 21.89 3.46
N LEU A 143 7.35 21.57 4.64
CA LEU A 143 6.28 22.33 5.27
C LEU A 143 6.69 23.78 5.55
N ILE A 144 7.95 24.00 5.95
CA ILE A 144 8.50 25.33 6.24
C ILE A 144 8.95 25.99 4.93
N LEU A 145 9.86 25.34 4.20
CA LEU A 145 10.54 25.88 3.03
C LEU A 145 9.63 25.98 1.80
N GLY A 146 8.63 25.12 1.66
CA GLY A 146 7.90 24.94 0.41
C GLY A 146 8.76 24.25 -0.66
N SER A 147 8.45 24.47 -1.94
CA SER A 147 9.10 23.76 -3.06
C SER A 147 10.50 24.28 -3.46
N GLY A 148 10.99 25.36 -2.85
CA GLY A 148 12.20 26.05 -3.30
C GLY A 148 12.03 26.64 -4.71
N ARG A 149 13.13 26.81 -5.45
CA ARG A 149 13.09 27.28 -6.86
C ARG A 149 12.56 26.25 -7.85
N PHE A 150 12.75 24.96 -7.56
CA PHE A 150 12.46 23.84 -8.48
C PHE A 150 11.14 23.15 -8.11
N GLY A 151 10.04 23.88 -8.22
CA GLY A 151 8.71 23.31 -8.08
C GLY A 151 7.64 24.18 -8.69
N ILE A 152 6.50 23.57 -8.97
CA ILE A 152 5.36 24.25 -9.58
C ILE A 152 4.89 25.44 -8.73
N ASP A 153 4.97 25.36 -7.39
CA ASP A 153 4.60 26.49 -6.51
C ASP A 153 5.42 27.75 -6.82
N HIS A 154 6.72 27.62 -7.10
CA HIS A 154 7.58 28.75 -7.45
C HIS A 154 7.16 29.40 -8.77
N LEU A 155 6.85 28.57 -9.76
CA LEU A 155 6.43 29.01 -11.09
C LEU A 155 5.08 29.73 -11.05
N ILE A 156 4.14 29.20 -10.27
CA ILE A 156 2.83 29.83 -10.02
C ILE A 156 3.04 31.16 -9.31
N TYR A 157 3.89 31.21 -8.28
CA TYR A 157 4.14 32.42 -7.50
C TYR A 157 4.82 33.53 -8.33
N GLN A 158 5.78 33.19 -9.21
CA GLN A 158 6.42 34.17 -10.10
C GLN A 158 5.43 34.80 -11.09
N LYS A 159 4.46 34.02 -11.58
CA LYS A 159 3.41 34.51 -12.47
C LYS A 159 2.29 35.17 -11.65
N GLN A 160 2.58 36.32 -11.04
CA GLN A 160 1.70 37.09 -10.15
C GLN A 160 0.33 37.50 -10.74
N ASN A 161 0.08 37.25 -12.03
CA ASN A 161 -1.23 37.41 -12.67
C ASN A 161 -2.15 36.18 -12.52
N PHE A 162 -1.67 35.08 -11.94
CA PHE A 162 -2.47 33.88 -11.71
C PHE A 162 -3.34 34.07 -10.46
N LYS A 163 -4.58 34.52 -10.64
CA LYS A 163 -5.58 34.54 -9.56
C LYS A 163 -5.96 33.10 -9.24
N ILE A 164 -5.44 32.56 -8.14
CA ILE A 164 -5.97 31.33 -7.55
C ILE A 164 -7.34 31.64 -6.97
N GLY A 165 -8.36 31.39 -7.77
CA GLY A 165 -9.73 31.26 -7.31
C GLY A 165 -10.01 29.84 -6.81
N MET A 166 -11.23 29.61 -6.36
CA MET A 166 -11.77 28.30 -5.96
C MET A 166 -11.43 27.16 -6.95
N SER A 167 -11.28 27.50 -8.24
CA SER A 167 -10.93 26.59 -9.33
C SER A 167 -9.58 25.87 -9.17
N SER A 168 -8.62 26.40 -8.41
CA SER A 168 -7.32 25.72 -8.20
C SER A 168 -7.42 24.55 -7.22
N PHE A 169 -8.50 24.49 -6.43
CA PHE A 169 -8.80 23.36 -5.54
C PHE A 169 -9.76 22.36 -6.19
N LEU A 170 -10.38 22.72 -7.32
CA LEU A 170 -11.34 21.88 -8.04
C LEU A 170 -10.78 20.48 -8.38
N PRO A 171 -9.52 20.31 -8.85
CA PRO A 171 -8.98 18.98 -9.10
C PRO A 171 -8.91 18.12 -7.84
N ILE A 172 -8.52 18.72 -6.70
CA ILE A 172 -8.47 18.01 -5.41
C ILE A 172 -9.87 17.60 -4.98
N VAL A 173 -10.85 18.52 -5.08
CA VAL A 173 -12.25 18.22 -4.76
C VAL A 173 -12.81 17.12 -5.67
N LEU A 174 -12.51 17.14 -6.96
CA LEU A 174 -12.94 16.10 -7.90
C LEU A 174 -12.36 14.74 -7.55
N VAL A 175 -11.08 14.66 -7.16
CA VAL A 175 -10.47 13.40 -6.68
C VAL A 175 -11.15 12.93 -5.40
N LEU A 176 -11.45 13.83 -4.46
CA LEU A 176 -12.17 13.48 -3.23
C LEU A 176 -13.62 13.01 -3.49
N LEU A 177 -14.27 13.47 -4.57
CA LEU A 177 -15.58 12.98 -4.98
C LEU A 177 -15.54 11.58 -5.61
N MET A 178 -14.36 11.18 -6.12
CA MET A 178 -14.10 9.83 -6.62
C MET A 178 -13.63 8.88 -5.52
N ALA A 179 -13.64 9.32 -4.25
CA ALA A 179 -13.21 8.50 -3.13
C ALA A 179 -14.10 7.26 -2.96
N GLY A 180 -13.47 6.09 -3.00
CA GLY A 180 -14.13 4.80 -2.82
C GLY A 180 -13.24 3.82 -2.06
N VAL A 181 -13.87 2.83 -1.44
CA VAL A 181 -13.18 1.64 -0.92
C VAL A 181 -13.43 0.52 -1.91
N GLN A 182 -12.38 -0.21 -2.25
CA GLN A 182 -12.43 -1.34 -3.16
C GLN A 182 -13.47 -2.38 -2.71
N ASP A 183 -14.28 -2.82 -3.66
CA ASP A 183 -15.25 -3.90 -3.44
C ASP A 183 -14.56 -5.24 -3.16
N THR A 184 -15.16 -6.04 -2.28
CA THR A 184 -14.67 -7.39 -1.95
C THR A 184 -15.57 -8.47 -2.53
N LYS A 185 -14.97 -9.54 -3.04
CA LYS A 185 -15.65 -10.76 -3.46
C LYS A 185 -15.27 -11.93 -2.57
N SER A 186 -16.22 -12.84 -2.42
CA SER A 186 -16.01 -14.04 -1.62
C SER A 186 -15.68 -15.23 -2.53
N HIS A 187 -14.41 -15.64 -2.56
CA HIS A 187 -13.92 -16.74 -3.37
C HIS A 187 -13.78 -18.02 -2.56
N THR A 188 -14.16 -19.16 -3.13
CA THR A 188 -13.87 -20.48 -2.59
C THR A 188 -12.62 -21.03 -3.26
N VAL A 189 -11.57 -21.26 -2.48
CA VAL A 189 -10.29 -21.77 -2.96
C VAL A 189 -10.11 -23.21 -2.47
N THR A 190 -9.88 -24.12 -3.40
CA THR A 190 -9.59 -25.53 -3.12
C THR A 190 -8.16 -25.84 -3.53
N VAL A 191 -7.30 -26.06 -2.54
CA VAL A 191 -5.88 -26.37 -2.75
C VAL A 191 -5.66 -27.87 -2.53
N GLN A 192 -4.87 -28.47 -3.42
CA GLN A 192 -4.44 -29.86 -3.32
C GLN A 192 -2.92 -29.91 -3.42
N VAL A 193 -2.29 -30.64 -2.52
CA VAL A 193 -0.84 -30.82 -2.48
C VAL A 193 -0.51 -32.31 -2.55
N THR A 194 0.46 -32.65 -3.38
CA THR A 194 0.99 -34.01 -3.55
C THR A 194 2.41 -34.07 -3.01
N LEU A 195 2.69 -35.08 -2.18
CA LEU A 195 4.03 -35.34 -1.66
C LEU A 195 4.81 -36.20 -2.66
N PRO A 196 6.07 -35.87 -2.99
CA PRO A 196 6.86 -36.60 -4.00
C PRO A 196 7.24 -38.02 -3.55
N HIS A 197 7.30 -38.27 -2.23
CA HIS A 197 7.65 -39.57 -1.64
C HIS A 197 6.73 -39.88 -0.46
N LYS A 198 6.58 -41.18 -0.12
CA LYS A 198 5.92 -41.61 1.12
C LYS A 198 6.68 -41.03 2.31
N THR A 199 6.14 -39.95 2.85
CA THR A 199 6.69 -39.24 3.99
C THR A 199 5.76 -39.47 5.16
N SER A 200 6.28 -39.74 6.36
CA SER A 200 5.41 -39.87 7.53
C SER A 200 4.80 -38.49 7.85
N VAL A 201 3.50 -38.35 7.59
CA VAL A 201 2.79 -37.09 7.82
C VAL A 201 2.12 -37.14 9.19
N LYS A 202 2.56 -36.26 10.11
CA LYS A 202 1.84 -35.99 11.37
C LYS A 202 0.82 -34.89 11.16
N THR A 203 1.21 -33.81 10.49
CA THR A 203 0.34 -32.67 10.16
C THR A 203 0.66 -32.15 8.77
N MET A 204 -0.39 -31.74 8.05
CA MET A 204 -0.27 -31.01 6.79
C MET A 204 -1.14 -29.75 6.87
N GLY A 205 -0.55 -28.61 6.56
CA GLY A 205 -1.17 -27.30 6.70
C GLY A 205 -1.01 -26.42 5.47
N VAL A 206 -1.86 -25.41 5.37
CA VAL A 206 -1.70 -24.29 4.43
C VAL A 206 -1.71 -22.97 5.19
N ARG A 207 -0.78 -22.08 4.83
CA ARG A 207 -0.66 -20.70 5.31
C ARG A 207 -0.80 -19.74 4.15
N GLY A 208 -1.15 -18.49 4.42
CA GLY A 208 -1.36 -17.50 3.37
C GLY A 208 -1.62 -16.08 3.87
N ASN A 209 -1.82 -15.15 2.93
CA ASN A 209 -2.02 -13.73 3.21
C ASN A 209 -3.50 -13.29 3.26
N SER A 210 -4.44 -14.21 3.10
CA SER A 210 -5.87 -13.90 3.02
C SER A 210 -6.63 -14.69 4.08
N ASP A 211 -7.44 -14.01 4.90
CA ASP A 211 -8.32 -14.65 5.90
C ASP A 211 -9.17 -15.76 5.25
N PRO A 212 -9.28 -16.96 5.86
CA PRO A 212 -8.85 -17.35 7.21
C PRO A 212 -7.37 -17.75 7.34
N LEU A 213 -6.59 -17.70 6.26
CA LEU A 213 -5.18 -18.03 6.30
C LEU A 213 -4.38 -16.92 6.97
N ASN A 214 -3.33 -17.31 7.70
CA ASN A 214 -2.32 -16.40 8.17
C ASN A 214 -0.94 -17.08 8.11
N TRP A 215 0.14 -16.30 8.16
CA TRP A 215 1.51 -16.82 8.06
C TRP A 215 2.03 -17.48 9.34
N ASN A 216 1.29 -17.35 10.45
CA ASN A 216 1.71 -17.81 11.78
C ASN A 216 1.09 -19.18 12.15
N ASN A 217 -0.08 -19.51 11.61
CA ASN A 217 -0.87 -20.68 11.98
C ASN A 217 -1.29 -21.47 10.74
N ASP A 218 -1.26 -22.78 10.87
CA ASP A 218 -1.64 -23.71 9.82
C ASP A 218 -3.14 -23.92 9.76
N LEU A 219 -3.75 -23.71 8.59
CA LEU A 219 -5.05 -24.30 8.29
C LEU A 219 -4.85 -25.78 7.95
N VAL A 220 -5.32 -26.68 8.82
CA VAL A 220 -5.14 -28.12 8.68
C VAL A 220 -5.81 -28.64 7.39
N MET A 221 -5.04 -29.39 6.60
CA MET A 221 -5.50 -30.02 5.37
C MET A 221 -6.07 -31.41 5.65
N LYS A 222 -7.10 -31.80 4.90
CA LYS A 222 -7.71 -33.13 4.95
C LYS A 222 -6.92 -34.11 4.07
N GLU A 223 -6.65 -35.28 4.62
CA GLU A 223 -6.03 -36.39 3.89
C GLU A 223 -7.00 -36.95 2.84
N VAL A 224 -6.55 -37.05 1.59
CA VAL A 224 -7.29 -37.68 0.48
C VAL A 224 -6.68 -39.05 0.16
N ILE A 225 -5.36 -39.12 0.09
CA ILE A 225 -4.59 -40.36 -0.03
C ILE A 225 -3.54 -40.35 1.07
N LYS A 226 -3.57 -41.38 1.91
CA LYS A 226 -2.67 -41.51 3.05
C LYS A 226 -1.21 -41.29 2.69
N ASP A 227 -0.57 -40.39 3.43
CA ASP A 227 0.85 -40.02 3.29
C ASP A 227 1.25 -39.54 1.87
N SER A 228 0.30 -39.07 1.07
CA SER A 228 0.55 -38.69 -0.34
C SER A 228 -0.20 -37.45 -0.81
N VAL A 229 -1.51 -37.37 -0.57
CA VAL A 229 -2.34 -36.30 -1.15
C VAL A 229 -3.22 -35.69 -0.08
N TYR A 230 -3.13 -34.37 0.04
CA TYR A 230 -3.90 -33.59 1.01
C TYR A 230 -4.65 -32.47 0.30
N THR A 231 -5.82 -32.11 0.82
CA THR A 231 -6.68 -31.05 0.28
C THR A 231 -7.18 -30.12 1.37
N ALA A 232 -7.28 -28.83 1.07
CA ALA A 232 -8.01 -27.88 1.90
C ALA A 232 -8.95 -27.05 1.04
N GLN A 233 -10.09 -26.70 1.60
CA GLN A 233 -11.03 -25.77 1.00
C GLN A 233 -11.32 -24.67 2.01
N PHE A 234 -11.18 -23.42 1.59
CA PHE A 234 -11.44 -22.26 2.42
C PHE A 234 -12.06 -21.15 1.59
N LYS A 235 -12.77 -20.26 2.26
CA LYS A 235 -13.42 -19.11 1.64
C LYS A 235 -12.64 -17.86 2.02
N ILE A 236 -12.20 -17.09 1.05
CA ILE A 236 -11.52 -15.81 1.28
C ILE A 236 -12.46 -14.68 0.88
N ASN A 237 -12.45 -13.58 1.62
CA ASN A 237 -13.10 -12.33 1.21
C ASN A 237 -12.03 -11.31 0.87
N THR A 238 -11.89 -10.97 -0.41
CA THR A 238 -10.81 -10.10 -0.89
C THR A 238 -11.24 -9.28 -2.09
N GLY A 239 -10.68 -8.08 -2.23
CA GLY A 239 -10.75 -7.31 -3.47
C GLY A 239 -9.67 -7.68 -4.50
N PHE A 240 -8.65 -8.44 -4.09
CA PHE A 240 -7.55 -8.86 -4.96
C PHE A 240 -7.96 -9.97 -5.93
N ASN A 241 -7.30 -10.02 -7.07
CA ASN A 241 -7.48 -11.11 -8.05
C ASN A 241 -6.52 -12.29 -7.78
N PHE A 242 -5.90 -12.31 -6.59
CA PHE A 242 -4.93 -13.34 -6.21
C PHE A 242 -4.93 -13.62 -4.71
N THR A 243 -4.36 -14.77 -4.35
CA THR A 243 -3.93 -15.08 -2.99
C THR A 243 -2.56 -15.74 -3.01
N LYS A 244 -1.77 -15.56 -1.95
CA LYS A 244 -0.46 -16.16 -1.78
C LYS A 244 -0.52 -17.20 -0.67
N ILE A 245 0.05 -18.37 -0.93
CA ILE A 245 0.09 -19.47 0.03
C ILE A 245 1.47 -20.13 0.13
N LYS A 246 1.68 -20.86 1.23
CA LYS A 246 2.69 -21.91 1.36
C LYS A 246 2.11 -23.10 2.11
N PHE A 247 2.56 -24.30 1.76
CA PHE A 247 2.25 -25.50 2.51
C PHE A 247 3.23 -25.69 3.68
N ALA A 248 2.73 -26.28 4.77
CA ALA A 248 3.54 -26.66 5.92
C ALA A 248 3.39 -28.16 6.20
N LEU A 249 4.50 -28.87 6.29
CA LEU A 249 4.55 -30.30 6.59
C LEU A 249 5.19 -30.49 7.95
N ASN A 250 4.49 -31.09 8.91
CA ASN A 250 4.98 -31.31 10.28
C ASN A 250 5.48 -30.02 10.96
N GLY A 251 4.87 -28.88 10.63
CA GLY A 251 5.25 -27.55 11.13
C GLY A 251 6.29 -26.83 10.28
N GLU A 252 6.89 -27.50 9.29
CA GLU A 252 7.93 -26.92 8.43
C GLU A 252 7.37 -26.38 7.13
N ILE A 253 7.61 -25.09 6.89
CA ILE A 253 7.13 -24.37 5.70
C ILE A 253 7.98 -24.79 4.49
N GLU A 254 7.32 -25.10 3.38
CA GLU A 254 7.98 -25.37 2.10
C GLU A 254 8.69 -24.14 1.52
N LEU A 255 9.61 -24.35 0.59
CA LEU A 255 10.17 -23.25 -0.22
C LEU A 255 10.73 -22.10 0.64
N ARG A 256 11.43 -22.38 1.75
CA ARG A 256 11.80 -21.37 2.77
C ARG A 256 12.48 -20.14 2.19
N ASP A 257 13.40 -20.36 1.24
CA ASP A 257 14.19 -19.30 0.60
C ASP A 257 13.65 -18.89 -0.77
N GLN A 258 12.42 -19.28 -1.11
CA GLN A 258 11.77 -18.93 -2.37
C GLN A 258 10.46 -18.18 -2.14
N GLU A 259 9.96 -17.55 -3.21
CA GLU A 259 8.70 -16.82 -3.20
C GLU A 259 7.52 -17.72 -2.79
N ASN A 260 6.50 -17.10 -2.20
CA ASN A 260 5.23 -17.76 -1.91
C ASN A 260 4.56 -18.20 -3.21
N ARG A 261 3.79 -19.30 -3.15
CA ARG A 261 2.97 -19.73 -4.28
C ARG A 261 1.90 -18.69 -4.55
N TYR A 262 1.70 -18.36 -5.83
CA TYR A 262 0.78 -17.32 -6.28
C TYR A 262 -0.40 -17.96 -6.99
N ILE A 263 -1.61 -17.74 -6.48
CA ILE A 263 -2.85 -18.31 -7.02
C ILE A 263 -3.70 -17.16 -7.57
N LEU A 264 -3.89 -17.14 -8.89
CA LEU A 264 -4.88 -16.26 -9.54
C LEU A 264 -6.29 -16.77 -9.25
N LEU A 265 -7.16 -15.87 -8.80
CA LEU A 265 -8.54 -16.18 -8.46
C LEU A 265 -9.42 -16.08 -9.71
N ASP A 266 -10.34 -17.05 -9.85
CA ASP A 266 -11.34 -17.00 -10.91
C ASP A 266 -12.50 -16.06 -10.53
N ASP A 267 -12.49 -14.87 -11.13
CA ASP A 267 -13.53 -13.85 -10.96
C ASP A 267 -14.89 -14.21 -11.57
N LYS A 268 -14.94 -15.18 -12.50
CA LYS A 268 -16.19 -15.56 -13.16
C LYS A 268 -16.95 -16.59 -12.34
N THR A 269 -16.25 -17.60 -11.84
CA THR A 269 -16.87 -18.70 -11.10
C THR A 269 -16.83 -18.52 -9.60
N LEU A 270 -15.97 -17.61 -9.10
CA LEU A 270 -15.63 -17.45 -7.68
C LEU A 270 -15.11 -18.74 -7.02
N ASN A 271 -14.74 -19.74 -7.83
CA ASN A 271 -14.26 -21.05 -7.38
C ASN A 271 -12.93 -21.33 -8.06
N THR A 272 -11.86 -21.43 -7.26
CA THR A 272 -10.50 -21.64 -7.78
C THR A 272 -9.96 -22.97 -7.26
N SER A 273 -9.47 -23.82 -8.16
CA SER A 273 -8.77 -25.05 -7.81
C SER A 273 -7.29 -24.93 -8.14
N TYR A 274 -6.44 -25.23 -7.16
CA TYR A 274 -4.99 -25.16 -7.29
C TYR A 274 -4.35 -26.48 -6.89
N LYS A 275 -3.46 -27.01 -7.73
CA LYS A 275 -2.76 -28.29 -7.50
C LYS A 275 -1.25 -28.07 -7.54
N ALA A 276 -0.56 -28.55 -6.53
CA ALA A 276 0.89 -28.42 -6.40
C ALA A 276 1.56 -29.69 -5.90
N MET A 277 2.86 -29.79 -6.15
CA MET A 277 3.73 -30.76 -5.52
C MET A 277 4.51 -30.05 -4.40
N TYR A 278 4.56 -30.66 -3.22
CA TYR A 278 5.21 -30.08 -2.05
C TYR A 278 6.68 -29.82 -2.31
N ASP A 279 7.16 -28.63 -1.91
CA ASP A 279 8.55 -28.19 -2.05
C ASP A 279 9.10 -28.17 -3.50
N VAL A 280 8.21 -28.24 -4.48
CA VAL A 280 8.55 -28.05 -5.89
C VAL A 280 8.00 -26.70 -6.34
N ALA A 281 8.91 -25.81 -6.72
CA ALA A 281 8.60 -24.54 -7.34
C ALA A 281 7.82 -24.80 -8.63
N GLN A 282 6.64 -24.22 -8.75
CA GLN A 282 5.93 -24.19 -10.02
C GLN A 282 6.32 -22.90 -10.74
N GLU A 283 6.58 -22.98 -12.04
CA GLU A 283 6.67 -21.78 -12.86
C GLU A 283 5.32 -21.05 -12.78
N ASN A 284 5.29 -19.97 -12.02
CA ASN A 284 4.18 -19.04 -12.03
C ASN A 284 4.11 -18.51 -13.46
N LYS A 285 3.10 -18.94 -14.23
CA LYS A 285 2.75 -18.28 -15.50
C LYS A 285 2.26 -16.87 -15.16
N LYS A 286 3.20 -15.95 -14.89
CA LYS A 286 2.97 -14.51 -14.93
C LYS A 286 2.54 -14.21 -16.36
N LYS A 287 1.24 -14.01 -16.56
CA LYS A 287 0.72 -13.39 -17.77
C LYS A 287 0.72 -11.88 -17.57
#